data_AF-A0A8J7K9P4-F1
#
_entry.id   AF-A0A8J7K9P4-F1
#
_cell.length_a   1.000
_cell.length_b   1.000
_cell.length_c   1.000
_cell.angle_alpha   90.00
_cell.angle_beta   90.00
_cell.angle_gamma   90.00
#
_symmetry.space_group_name_H-M   'P 1'
#
loop_
_entity.id
_entity.type
_entity.pdbx_description
1 polymer ?
#
loop_
_entity_poly.entity_id
_entity_poly.type
_entity_poly.pdbx_seq_one_letter_code
_entity_poly.pdbx_strand_id
1 'polypeptide(L)'
;MSEFDLNDLEKISNKQEIIDFLVDHDIIKEKKFRKQLAYEKEIAYLQLELVRLQSYIIDQKKRVLIIFEGRDAAGKGGTISRIVQNLNPKKYKVISLPKPNDSENGQWYFQRYLKHLPNEGEIVFFDRSWYNRAVVEPVFGFCTDEEYHKFLHQVNDVEKLLKEDGIEIIKIYLSISKQEQAERLAERKNDSLKQWKLGILDQQAQEKWNMYTKYINHLFLETSPKLNPWFEVKTDDKKEARLAAMKLILSNINGFDSNNSLAENQSIIKHVKNGNI
;
A
#
# COMPACT_ATOMS: atom_id res chain seq x y z
N MET A 1 12.17 1.92 -23.59
CA MET A 1 13.54 2.32 -23.27
C MET A 1 13.90 1.61 -21.98
N SER A 2 14.88 0.72 -21.99
CA SER A 2 15.52 0.28 -20.75
C SER A 2 16.24 1.50 -20.19
N GLU A 3 15.53 2.27 -19.38
CA GLU A 3 16.03 3.46 -18.68
C GLU A 3 17.15 3.02 -17.73
N PHE A 4 18.24 3.79 -17.71
CA PHE A 4 19.43 3.63 -16.86
C PHE A 4 19.15 2.98 -15.50
N ASP A 5 19.95 1.98 -15.13
CA ASP A 5 19.86 1.37 -13.80
C ASP A 5 20.60 2.21 -12.74
N LEU A 6 20.53 1.80 -11.46
CA LEU A 6 21.18 2.56 -10.38
C LEU A 6 22.69 2.69 -10.59
N ASN A 7 23.37 1.64 -11.09
CA ASN A 7 24.81 1.70 -11.34
C ASN A 7 25.14 2.69 -12.45
N ASP A 8 24.31 2.76 -13.49
CA ASP A 8 24.46 3.74 -14.56
C ASP A 8 24.29 5.16 -14.03
N LEU A 9 23.26 5.41 -13.23
CA LEU A 9 23.02 6.73 -12.63
C LEU A 9 24.16 7.15 -11.68
N GLU A 10 24.73 6.21 -10.92
CA GLU A 10 25.89 6.49 -10.07
C GLU A 10 27.16 6.80 -10.88
N LYS A 11 27.42 6.05 -11.95
CA LYS A 11 28.55 6.34 -12.86
C LYS A 11 28.44 7.72 -13.48
N ILE A 12 27.23 8.11 -13.91
CA ILE A 12 26.96 9.45 -14.46
C ILE A 12 27.17 10.50 -13.36
N SER A 13 26.63 10.26 -12.15
CA SER A 13 26.75 11.19 -11.03
C SER A 13 28.18 11.43 -10.54
N ASN A 14 29.07 10.45 -10.68
CA ASN A 14 30.45 10.55 -10.20
C ASN A 14 31.35 11.38 -11.13
N LYS A 15 30.85 11.79 -12.31
CA LYS A 15 31.60 12.57 -13.30
C LYS A 15 30.89 13.91 -13.53
N GLN A 16 31.28 14.94 -12.79
CA GLN A 16 30.65 16.26 -12.88
C GLN A 16 30.71 16.82 -14.31
N GLU A 17 31.80 16.60 -15.04
CA GLU A 17 31.93 16.97 -16.46
C GLU A 17 30.82 16.38 -17.35
N ILE A 18 30.35 15.16 -17.06
CA ILE A 18 29.23 14.54 -17.79
C ILE A 18 27.91 15.22 -17.41
N ILE A 19 27.70 15.50 -16.12
CA ILE A 19 26.49 16.20 -15.66
C ILE A 19 26.42 17.58 -16.32
N ASP A 20 27.51 18.35 -16.28
CA ASP A 20 27.60 19.68 -16.87
C ASP A 20 27.33 19.62 -18.37
N PHE A 21 27.99 18.69 -19.10
CA PHE A 21 27.74 18.48 -20.52
C PHE A 21 26.25 18.17 -20.83
N LEU A 22 25.61 17.30 -20.05
CA LEU A 22 24.21 16.93 -20.25
C LEU A 22 23.25 18.07 -19.90
N VAL A 23 23.60 18.93 -18.95
CA VAL A 23 22.83 20.12 -18.58
C VAL A 23 22.98 21.20 -19.65
N ASP A 24 24.21 21.47 -20.10
CA ASP A 24 24.53 22.47 -21.13
C ASP A 24 23.87 22.17 -22.47
N HIS A 25 23.63 20.89 -22.78
CA HIS A 25 22.93 20.44 -23.99
C HIS A 25 21.42 20.21 -23.78
N ASP A 26 20.84 20.65 -22.66
CA ASP A 26 19.42 20.50 -22.32
C ASP A 26 18.91 19.04 -22.30
N ILE A 27 19.82 18.06 -22.15
CA ILE A 27 19.47 16.63 -22.12
C ILE A 27 18.84 16.27 -20.78
N ILE A 28 19.38 16.82 -19.68
CA ILE A 28 18.84 16.60 -18.33
C ILE A 28 18.61 17.92 -17.59
N LYS A 29 17.66 17.89 -16.66
CA LYS A 29 17.56 18.90 -15.61
C LYS A 29 18.25 18.36 -14.37
N GLU A 30 19.37 18.98 -13.95
CA GLU A 30 20.21 18.48 -12.86
C GLU A 30 19.43 18.17 -11.59
N LYS A 31 18.56 19.09 -11.15
CA LYS A 31 17.70 18.89 -9.97
C LYS A 31 16.81 17.65 -10.09
N LYS A 32 16.25 17.39 -11.27
CA LYS A 32 15.39 16.21 -11.54
C LYS A 32 16.23 14.94 -11.54
N PHE A 33 17.42 14.98 -12.14
CA PHE A 33 18.37 13.86 -12.13
C PHE A 33 18.81 13.51 -10.71
N ARG A 34 19.24 14.50 -9.91
CA ARG A 34 19.65 14.27 -8.52
C ARG A 34 18.51 13.74 -7.64
N LYS A 35 17.27 14.24 -7.80
CA LYS A 35 16.09 13.69 -7.11
C LYS A 35 15.83 12.23 -7.53
N GLN A 36 15.97 11.92 -8.82
CA GLN A 36 15.81 10.54 -9.32
C GLN A 36 16.86 9.60 -8.74
N LEU A 37 18.13 9.99 -8.79
CA LEU A 37 19.23 9.21 -8.22
C LEU A 37 19.04 8.96 -6.72
N ALA A 38 18.64 9.98 -5.95
CA ALA A 38 18.36 9.83 -4.52
C ALA A 38 17.26 8.79 -4.26
N TYR A 39 16.15 8.85 -5.00
CA TYR A 39 15.07 7.86 -4.92
C TYR A 39 15.56 6.44 -5.28
N GLU A 40 16.32 6.28 -6.36
CA GLU A 40 16.82 4.95 -6.77
C GLU A 40 17.80 4.36 -5.76
N LYS A 41 18.64 5.18 -5.12
CA LYS A 41 19.49 4.73 -4.00
C LYS A 41 18.67 4.26 -2.81
N GLU A 42 17.68 5.06 -2.41
CA GLU A 42 16.88 4.77 -1.23
C GLU A 42 15.97 3.55 -1.42
N ILE A 43 15.33 3.41 -2.58
CA ILE A 43 14.50 2.23 -2.85
C ILE A 43 15.34 0.95 -2.93
N ALA A 44 16.55 1.00 -3.51
CA ALA A 44 17.45 -0.16 -3.55
C ALA A 44 17.85 -0.60 -2.13
N TYR A 45 18.17 0.36 -1.25
CA TYR A 45 18.44 0.09 0.16
C TYR A 45 17.23 -0.53 0.86
N LEU A 46 16.03 0.06 0.73
CA LEU A 46 14.83 -0.47 1.39
C LEU A 46 14.43 -1.84 0.85
N GLN A 47 14.63 -2.13 -0.43
CA GLN A 47 14.40 -3.45 -1.00
C GLN A 47 15.37 -4.49 -0.46
N LEU A 48 16.63 -4.14 -0.21
CA LEU A 48 17.58 -5.01 0.48
C LEU A 48 17.13 -5.31 1.91
N GLU A 49 16.71 -4.28 2.66
CA GLU A 49 16.19 -4.45 4.02
C GLU A 49 14.91 -5.32 4.03
N LEU A 50 14.05 -5.20 3.02
CA LEU A 50 12.86 -6.06 2.88
C LEU A 50 13.22 -7.54 2.64
N VAL A 51 14.32 -7.83 1.92
CA VAL A 51 14.83 -9.20 1.78
C VAL A 51 15.34 -9.74 3.10
N ARG A 52 16.03 -8.91 3.90
CA ARG A 52 16.46 -9.27 5.26
C ARG A 52 15.25 -9.51 6.17
N LEU A 53 14.24 -8.65 6.09
CA LEU A 53 12.99 -8.80 6.82
C LEU A 53 12.30 -10.12 6.46
N GLN A 54 12.21 -10.46 5.18
CA GLN A 54 11.61 -11.72 4.76
C GLN A 54 12.38 -12.92 5.30
N SER A 55 13.72 -12.87 5.28
CA SER A 55 14.57 -13.93 5.86
C SER A 55 14.30 -14.08 7.36
N TYR A 56 14.24 -12.97 8.10
CA TYR A 56 13.88 -12.96 9.51
C TYR A 56 12.48 -13.55 9.77
N ILE A 57 11.48 -13.19 8.96
CA ILE A 57 10.12 -13.74 9.07
C ILE A 57 10.11 -15.26 8.87
N ILE A 58 10.90 -15.78 7.91
CA ILE A 58 11.04 -17.21 7.65
C ILE A 58 11.71 -17.91 8.83
N ASP A 59 12.84 -17.39 9.30
CA ASP A 59 13.64 -18.01 10.36
C ASP A 59 12.89 -18.03 11.70
N GLN A 60 12.17 -16.95 12.00
CA GLN A 60 11.33 -16.83 13.20
C GLN A 60 9.93 -17.41 13.01
N LYS A 61 9.63 -18.03 11.85
CA LYS A 61 8.32 -18.61 11.51
C LYS A 61 7.13 -17.66 11.69
N LYS A 62 7.37 -16.36 11.58
CA LYS A 62 6.36 -15.32 11.74
C LYS A 62 5.32 -15.40 10.62
N ARG A 63 4.10 -14.96 10.92
CA ARG A 63 2.98 -14.92 9.98
C ARG A 63 2.55 -13.47 9.82
N VAL A 64 2.73 -12.90 8.63
CA VAL A 64 2.57 -11.47 8.43
C VAL A 64 1.48 -11.19 7.40
N LEU A 65 0.49 -10.38 7.78
CA LEU A 65 -0.58 -9.90 6.91
C LEU A 65 -0.45 -8.38 6.75
N ILE A 66 -0.31 -7.92 5.52
CA ILE A 66 -0.21 -6.49 5.18
C ILE A 66 -1.40 -6.12 4.30
N ILE A 67 -2.27 -5.26 4.83
CA ILE A 67 -3.50 -4.82 4.17
C ILE A 67 -3.27 -3.46 3.54
N PHE A 68 -3.50 -3.36 2.23
CA PHE A 68 -3.51 -2.09 1.49
C PHE A 68 -4.93 -1.70 1.13
N GLU A 69 -5.39 -0.61 1.71
CA GLU A 69 -6.61 0.10 1.30
C GLU A 69 -6.28 1.47 0.73
N GLY A 70 -7.27 2.08 0.09
CA GLY A 70 -7.11 3.39 -0.55
C GLY A 70 -8.05 3.54 -1.72
N ARG A 71 -8.34 4.78 -2.10
CA ARG A 71 -9.16 5.09 -3.27
C ARG A 71 -8.57 4.51 -4.56
N ASP A 72 -9.39 4.39 -5.58
CA ASP A 72 -8.89 4.11 -6.92
C ASP A 72 -7.90 5.19 -7.37
N ALA A 73 -6.89 4.76 -8.12
CA ALA A 73 -5.71 5.56 -8.48
C ALA A 73 -4.76 6.01 -7.35
N ALA A 74 -5.01 5.65 -6.07
CA ALA A 74 -4.09 5.95 -4.96
C ALA A 74 -2.71 5.25 -5.09
N GLY A 75 -2.65 4.12 -5.79
CA GLY A 75 -1.37 3.48 -6.14
C GLY A 75 -1.06 2.14 -5.48
N LYS A 76 -2.05 1.49 -4.84
CA LYS A 76 -1.92 0.19 -4.13
C LYS A 76 -1.05 -0.84 -4.86
N GLY A 77 -1.51 -1.35 -6.01
CA GLY A 77 -0.76 -2.34 -6.77
C GLY A 77 0.63 -1.89 -7.22
N GLY A 78 0.84 -0.59 -7.47
CA GLY A 78 2.16 -0.04 -7.80
C GLY A 78 3.13 -0.04 -6.61
N THR A 79 2.61 0.24 -5.41
CA THR A 79 3.37 0.17 -4.16
C THR A 79 3.70 -1.28 -3.80
N ILE A 80 2.70 -2.17 -3.82
CA ILE A 80 2.90 -3.61 -3.55
C ILE A 80 3.92 -4.20 -4.53
N SER A 81 3.78 -3.91 -5.82
CA SER A 81 4.72 -4.41 -6.85
C SER A 81 6.17 -4.01 -6.58
N ARG A 82 6.41 -2.80 -6.04
CA ARG A 82 7.78 -2.36 -5.68
C ARG A 82 8.29 -2.98 -4.39
N ILE A 83 7.41 -3.22 -3.41
CA ILE A 83 7.74 -3.93 -2.17
C ILE A 83 8.18 -5.36 -2.47
N VAL A 84 7.40 -6.09 -3.28
CA VAL A 84 7.66 -7.52 -3.53
C VAL A 84 8.70 -7.79 -4.62
N GLN A 85 9.19 -6.75 -5.30
CA GLN A 85 10.03 -6.85 -6.51
C GLN A 85 11.22 -7.81 -6.36
N ASN A 86 11.88 -7.80 -5.20
CA ASN A 86 13.07 -8.62 -4.92
C ASN A 86 12.85 -9.69 -3.84
N LEU A 87 11.61 -9.86 -3.36
CA LEU A 87 11.30 -10.87 -2.35
C LEU A 87 11.27 -12.27 -2.98
N ASN A 88 11.56 -13.31 -2.18
CA ASN A 88 11.40 -14.69 -2.59
C ASN A 88 9.90 -14.99 -2.85
N PRO A 89 9.49 -15.29 -4.10
CA PRO A 89 8.08 -15.47 -4.46
C PRO A 89 7.44 -16.72 -3.87
N LYS A 90 8.23 -17.66 -3.33
CA LYS A 90 7.70 -18.84 -2.62
C LYS A 90 7.22 -18.53 -1.20
N LYS A 91 7.56 -17.35 -0.67
CA LYS A 91 7.34 -16.95 0.73
C LYS A 91 6.50 -15.68 0.86
N TYR A 92 5.89 -15.22 -0.22
CA TYR A 92 4.84 -14.23 -0.16
C TYR A 92 3.67 -14.55 -1.10
N LYS A 93 2.51 -13.97 -0.82
CA LYS A 93 1.35 -13.98 -1.71
C LYS A 93 0.80 -12.57 -1.85
N VAL A 94 0.34 -12.21 -3.04
CA VAL A 94 -0.44 -10.99 -3.27
C VAL A 94 -1.86 -11.42 -3.63
N ILE A 95 -2.82 -11.02 -2.81
CA ILE A 95 -4.21 -11.42 -2.92
C ILE A 95 -5.03 -10.20 -3.33
N SER A 96 -5.70 -10.31 -4.46
CA SER A 96 -6.63 -9.32 -5.01
C SER A 96 -7.89 -10.06 -5.44
N LEU A 97 -8.82 -10.23 -4.50
CA LEU A 97 -10.04 -11.00 -4.77
C LEU A 97 -10.97 -10.22 -5.71
N PRO A 98 -11.60 -10.88 -6.70
CA PRO A 98 -12.64 -10.27 -7.50
C PRO A 98 -13.93 -10.08 -6.67
N LYS A 99 -14.95 -9.49 -7.30
CA LYS A 99 -16.30 -9.47 -6.73
C LYS A 99 -16.71 -10.88 -6.26
N PRO A 100 -17.40 -11.00 -5.11
CA PRO A 100 -17.84 -12.30 -4.61
C PRO A 100 -18.78 -12.98 -5.62
N ASN A 101 -18.66 -14.31 -5.74
CA ASN A 101 -19.64 -15.12 -6.45
C ASN A 101 -20.89 -15.38 -5.57
N ASP A 102 -21.94 -15.98 -6.14
CA ASP A 102 -23.20 -16.21 -5.44
C ASP A 102 -23.05 -17.06 -4.16
N SER A 103 -22.14 -18.04 -4.17
CA SER A 103 -21.85 -18.83 -2.97
C SER A 103 -21.12 -18.02 -1.90
N GLU A 104 -20.15 -17.19 -2.30
CA GLU A 104 -19.43 -16.29 -1.39
C GLU A 104 -20.35 -15.21 -0.79
N ASN A 105 -21.36 -14.76 -1.54
CA ASN A 105 -22.38 -13.84 -1.04
C ASN A 105 -23.26 -14.47 0.05
N GLY A 106 -23.50 -15.78 -0.03
CA GLY A 106 -24.23 -16.53 1.00
C GLY A 106 -23.38 -16.97 2.20
N GLN A 107 -22.07 -16.76 2.17
CA GLN A 107 -21.15 -17.12 3.25
C GLN A 107 -21.05 -16.02 4.30
N TRP A 108 -20.43 -16.35 5.43
CA TRP A 108 -19.96 -15.29 6.34
C TRP A 108 -18.91 -14.44 5.62
N TYR A 109 -19.04 -13.12 5.69
CA TYR A 109 -18.28 -12.17 4.88
C TYR A 109 -16.75 -12.38 4.92
N PHE A 110 -16.19 -12.68 6.11
CA PHE A 110 -14.75 -12.89 6.29
C PHE A 110 -14.25 -14.22 5.70
N GLN A 111 -15.13 -15.22 5.52
CA GLN A 111 -14.75 -16.60 5.19
C GLN A 111 -13.88 -16.69 3.93
N ARG A 112 -14.18 -15.92 2.88
CA ARG A 112 -13.38 -15.92 1.65
C ARG A 112 -11.97 -15.36 1.87
N TYR A 113 -11.82 -14.37 2.74
CA TYR A 113 -10.52 -13.75 3.03
C TYR A 113 -9.67 -14.62 3.96
N LEU A 114 -10.30 -15.26 4.96
CA LEU A 114 -9.58 -16.11 5.93
C LEU A 114 -8.87 -17.31 5.28
N LYS A 115 -9.34 -17.77 4.11
CA LYS A 115 -8.68 -18.80 3.30
C LYS A 115 -7.29 -18.40 2.80
N HIS A 116 -6.96 -17.11 2.82
CA HIS A 116 -5.73 -16.55 2.28
C HIS A 116 -4.76 -16.03 3.35
N LEU A 117 -5.00 -16.33 4.63
CA LEU A 117 -4.11 -15.93 5.71
C LEU A 117 -2.69 -16.53 5.56
N PRO A 118 -1.66 -15.85 6.10
CA PRO A 118 -0.27 -16.32 6.04
C PRO A 118 -0.06 -17.60 6.86
N ASN A 119 0.69 -18.56 6.28
CA ASN A 119 1.29 -19.66 7.04
C ASN A 119 2.62 -19.23 7.67
N GLU A 120 3.23 -20.10 8.49
CA GLU A 120 4.56 -19.86 9.09
C GLU A 120 5.60 -19.44 8.03
N GLY A 121 6.26 -18.31 8.29
CA GLY A 121 7.28 -17.76 7.41
C GLY A 121 6.73 -17.16 6.10
N GLU A 122 5.42 -16.91 6.01
CA GLU A 122 4.80 -16.24 4.86
C GLU A 122 4.41 -14.79 5.15
N ILE A 123 4.54 -13.95 4.12
CA ILE A 123 3.97 -12.61 4.06
C ILE A 123 2.81 -12.60 3.07
N VAL A 124 1.63 -12.19 3.50
CA VAL A 124 0.47 -12.02 2.62
C VAL A 124 0.15 -10.55 2.47
N PHE A 125 0.10 -10.08 1.23
CA PHE A 125 -0.31 -8.73 0.86
C PHE A 125 -1.74 -8.76 0.34
N PHE A 126 -2.65 -8.03 0.96
CA PHE A 126 -4.01 -7.82 0.48
C PHE A 126 -4.07 -6.49 -0.31
N ASP A 127 -4.28 -6.55 -1.63
CA ASP A 127 -4.63 -5.39 -2.46
C ASP A 127 -6.15 -5.26 -2.47
N ARG A 128 -6.66 -4.40 -1.58
CA ARG A 128 -8.01 -4.49 -1.01
C ARG A 128 -8.22 -5.73 -0.13
N SER A 129 -9.22 -5.66 0.74
CA SER A 129 -9.44 -6.62 1.81
C SER A 129 -10.92 -6.71 2.18
N TRP A 130 -11.22 -7.31 3.33
CA TRP A 130 -12.52 -7.23 3.98
C TRP A 130 -12.99 -5.79 4.24
N TYR A 131 -12.09 -4.80 4.22
CA TYR A 131 -12.48 -3.39 4.31
C TYR A 131 -13.18 -2.83 3.06
N ASN A 132 -13.36 -3.63 2.01
CA ASN A 132 -14.33 -3.31 0.95
C ASN A 132 -15.72 -3.00 1.51
N ARG A 133 -16.18 -3.76 2.53
CA ARG A 133 -17.47 -3.51 3.20
C ARG A 133 -17.51 -2.25 4.04
N ALA A 134 -16.36 -1.73 4.46
CA ALA A 134 -16.29 -0.46 5.20
C ALA A 134 -16.39 0.78 4.30
N VAL A 135 -16.10 0.65 3.00
CA VAL A 135 -15.94 1.81 2.11
C VAL A 135 -16.64 1.62 0.77
N VAL A 136 -16.18 0.71 -0.08
CA VAL A 136 -16.67 0.63 -1.47
C VAL A 136 -18.09 0.11 -1.51
N GLU A 137 -18.40 -0.96 -0.77
CA GLU A 137 -19.72 -1.57 -0.81
C GLU A 137 -20.84 -0.58 -0.41
N PRO A 138 -20.78 0.13 0.73
CA PRO A 138 -21.84 1.05 1.10
C PRO A 138 -21.91 2.30 0.18
N VAL A 139 -20.79 2.76 -0.40
CA VAL A 139 -20.78 3.89 -1.36
C VAL A 139 -21.56 3.57 -2.63
N PHE A 140 -21.59 2.31 -3.07
CA PHE A 140 -22.29 1.88 -4.27
C PHE A 140 -23.56 1.04 -3.99
N GLY A 141 -23.92 0.82 -2.73
CA GLY A 141 -25.08 0.01 -2.36
C GLY A 141 -24.88 -1.49 -2.66
N PHE A 142 -23.66 -1.99 -2.55
CA PHE A 142 -23.36 -3.43 -2.69
C PHE A 142 -23.52 -4.22 -1.39
N CYS A 143 -23.82 -3.54 -0.28
CA CYS A 143 -24.23 -4.15 0.97
C CYS A 143 -25.39 -3.35 1.57
N THR A 144 -26.17 -3.98 2.45
CA THR A 144 -27.19 -3.29 3.26
C THR A 144 -26.55 -2.53 4.42
N ASP A 145 -27.29 -1.59 5.02
CA ASP A 145 -26.85 -0.90 6.24
C ASP A 145 -26.61 -1.89 7.39
N GLU A 146 -27.45 -2.92 7.51
CA GLU A 146 -27.28 -3.98 8.51
C GLU A 146 -25.95 -4.73 8.31
N GLU A 147 -25.62 -5.11 7.07
CA GLU A 147 -24.35 -5.78 6.75
C GLU A 147 -23.14 -4.89 7.03
N TYR A 148 -23.23 -3.59 6.72
CA TYR A 148 -22.19 -2.61 7.01
C TYR A 148 -21.92 -2.49 8.52
N HIS A 149 -22.97 -2.30 9.32
CA HIS A 149 -22.83 -2.17 10.78
C HIS A 149 -22.37 -3.49 11.42
N LYS A 150 -22.86 -4.63 10.93
CA LYS A 150 -22.39 -5.96 11.36
C LYS A 150 -20.90 -6.14 11.08
N PHE A 151 -20.41 -5.72 9.91
CA PHE A 151 -18.99 -5.76 9.59
C PHE A 151 -18.16 -4.92 10.57
N LEU A 152 -18.56 -3.66 10.82
CA LEU A 152 -17.83 -2.77 11.71
C LEU A 152 -17.78 -3.30 13.16
N HIS A 153 -18.85 -3.94 13.62
CA HIS A 153 -18.87 -4.61 14.92
C HIS A 153 -17.92 -5.81 14.98
N GLN A 154 -17.78 -6.58 13.90
CA GLN A 154 -17.02 -7.84 13.90
C GLN A 154 -15.53 -7.67 13.59
N VAL A 155 -15.14 -6.70 12.77
CA VAL A 155 -13.79 -6.65 12.19
C VAL A 155 -12.70 -6.53 13.25
N ASN A 156 -12.90 -5.73 14.29
CA ASN A 156 -11.90 -5.58 15.35
C ASN A 156 -11.72 -6.87 16.15
N ASP A 157 -12.81 -7.62 16.41
CA ASP A 157 -12.75 -8.90 17.11
C ASP A 157 -12.04 -9.96 16.26
N VAL A 158 -12.34 -10.01 14.95
CA VAL A 158 -11.64 -10.90 14.00
C VAL A 158 -10.14 -10.59 14.01
N GLU A 159 -9.74 -9.33 13.84
CA GLU A 159 -8.32 -8.94 13.82
C GLU A 159 -7.63 -9.16 15.16
N LYS A 160 -8.35 -9.02 16.28
CA LYS A 160 -7.84 -9.35 17.62
C LYS A 160 -7.54 -10.84 17.73
N LEU A 161 -8.47 -11.71 17.35
CA LEU A 161 -8.28 -13.16 17.37
C LEU A 161 -7.10 -13.61 16.50
N LEU A 162 -6.96 -13.03 15.29
CA LEU A 162 -5.83 -13.31 14.41
C LEU A 162 -4.49 -12.91 15.05
N LYS A 163 -4.46 -11.76 15.75
CA LYS A 163 -3.26 -11.30 16.44
C LYS A 163 -2.92 -12.12 17.67
N GLU A 164 -3.91 -12.53 18.44
CA GLU A 164 -3.74 -13.44 19.59
C GLU A 164 -3.21 -14.80 19.16
N ASP A 165 -3.63 -15.30 17.99
CA ASP A 165 -3.06 -16.51 17.39
C ASP A 165 -1.59 -16.30 16.94
N GLY A 166 -1.16 -15.06 16.70
CA GLY A 166 0.22 -14.71 16.36
C GLY A 166 0.43 -14.21 14.93
N ILE A 167 -0.64 -13.76 14.25
CA ILE A 167 -0.52 -13.05 12.98
C ILE A 167 -0.21 -11.57 13.25
N GLU A 168 0.90 -11.09 12.70
CA GLU A 168 1.22 -9.67 12.70
C GLU A 168 0.45 -8.97 11.57
N ILE A 169 -0.36 -7.97 11.91
CA ILE A 169 -1.22 -7.25 10.96
C ILE A 169 -0.73 -5.80 10.83
N ILE A 170 -0.47 -5.38 9.60
CA ILE A 170 -0.16 -3.98 9.25
C ILE A 170 -1.24 -3.47 8.29
N LYS A 171 -1.96 -2.40 8.68
CA LYS A 171 -3.02 -1.79 7.87
C LYS A 171 -2.59 -0.45 7.31
N ILE A 172 -2.44 -0.36 5.98
CA ILE A 172 -1.97 0.83 5.28
C ILE A 172 -3.09 1.38 4.41
N TYR A 173 -3.48 2.64 4.65
CA TYR A 173 -4.40 3.38 3.81
C TYR A 173 -3.63 4.37 2.94
N LEU A 174 -3.68 4.19 1.62
CA LEU A 174 -3.10 5.10 0.64
C LEU A 174 -4.05 6.27 0.37
N SER A 175 -3.70 7.43 0.90
CA SER A 175 -4.46 8.68 0.80
C SER A 175 -3.98 9.49 -0.40
N ILE A 176 -4.89 9.83 -1.30
CA ILE A 176 -4.63 10.61 -2.52
C ILE A 176 -5.49 11.87 -2.46
N SER A 177 -5.02 13.00 -2.97
CA SER A 177 -5.87 14.18 -3.12
C SER A 177 -6.89 14.01 -4.25
N LYS A 178 -8.00 14.75 -4.18
CA LYS A 178 -9.05 14.70 -5.21
C LYS A 178 -8.51 15.09 -6.58
N GLN A 179 -7.67 16.13 -6.60
CA GLN A 179 -7.01 16.63 -7.80
C GLN A 179 -6.09 15.57 -8.41
N GLU A 180 -5.16 15.03 -7.62
CA GLU A 180 -4.24 14.00 -8.12
C GLU A 180 -4.99 12.76 -8.61
N GLN A 181 -6.08 12.37 -7.93
CA GLN A 181 -6.93 11.27 -8.41
C GLN A 181 -7.50 11.58 -9.82
N ALA A 182 -8.01 12.80 -10.03
CA ALA A 182 -8.57 13.20 -11.32
C ALA A 182 -7.50 13.17 -12.43
N GLU A 183 -6.32 13.71 -12.15
CA GLU A 183 -5.17 13.72 -13.05
C GLU A 183 -4.76 12.30 -13.45
N ARG A 184 -4.59 11.39 -12.47
CA ARG A 184 -4.25 9.98 -12.74
C ARG A 184 -5.30 9.23 -13.53
N LEU A 185 -6.58 9.50 -13.31
CA LEU A 185 -7.67 8.89 -14.07
C LEU A 185 -7.66 9.39 -15.53
N ALA A 186 -7.40 10.68 -15.74
CA ALA A 186 -7.24 11.25 -17.08
C ALA A 186 -6.01 10.66 -17.80
N GLU A 187 -4.87 10.54 -17.13
CA GLU A 187 -3.67 9.89 -17.68
C GLU A 187 -3.95 8.45 -18.13
N ARG A 188 -4.65 7.65 -17.30
CA ARG A 188 -4.99 6.26 -17.64
C ARG A 188 -5.89 6.14 -18.86
N LYS A 189 -6.75 7.13 -19.10
CA LYS A 189 -7.64 7.17 -20.27
C LYS A 189 -6.84 7.36 -21.56
N ASN A 190 -5.78 8.17 -21.48
CA ASN A 190 -4.94 8.53 -22.61
C ASN A 190 -3.76 7.57 -22.84
N ASP A 191 -3.42 6.72 -21.86
CA ASP A 191 -2.33 5.74 -21.94
C ASP A 191 -2.86 4.33 -22.24
N SER A 192 -2.63 3.85 -23.46
CA SER A 192 -3.08 2.54 -23.94
C SER A 192 -2.60 1.36 -23.08
N LEU A 193 -1.45 1.48 -22.39
CA LEU A 193 -0.93 0.45 -21.49
C LEU A 193 -1.61 0.45 -20.12
N LYS A 194 -2.37 1.50 -19.79
CA LYS A 194 -3.05 1.66 -18.49
C LYS A 194 -4.57 1.68 -18.58
N GLN A 195 -5.15 1.68 -19.78
CA GLN A 195 -6.61 1.68 -19.97
C GLN A 195 -7.32 0.52 -19.29
N TRP A 196 -6.71 -0.67 -19.23
CA TRP A 196 -7.26 -1.83 -18.51
C TRP A 196 -7.47 -1.58 -17.01
N LYS A 197 -6.80 -0.57 -16.43
CA LYS A 197 -6.96 -0.17 -15.02
C LYS A 197 -8.17 0.72 -14.78
N LEU A 198 -8.92 1.09 -15.83
CA LEU A 198 -10.15 1.87 -15.71
C LEU A 198 -11.35 0.93 -15.57
N GLY A 199 -11.99 0.98 -14.41
CA GLY A 199 -13.28 0.34 -14.17
C GLY A 199 -14.44 1.27 -14.50
N ILE A 200 -15.64 0.69 -14.66
CA ILE A 200 -16.90 1.45 -14.84
C ILE A 200 -17.13 2.39 -13.64
N LEU A 201 -16.73 1.98 -12.44
CA LEU A 201 -16.89 2.74 -11.21
C LEU A 201 -15.91 3.93 -11.10
N ASP A 202 -14.82 3.95 -11.85
CA ASP A 202 -13.80 5.00 -11.75
C ASP A 202 -14.32 6.36 -12.23
N GLN A 203 -15.29 6.37 -13.16
CA GLN A 203 -15.94 7.60 -13.61
C GLN A 203 -16.80 8.23 -12.50
N GLN A 204 -17.41 7.39 -11.66
CA GLN A 204 -18.25 7.84 -10.52
C GLN A 204 -17.41 8.17 -9.28
N ALA A 205 -16.13 7.77 -9.23
CA ALA A 205 -15.29 7.96 -8.05
C ALA A 205 -15.09 9.45 -7.69
N GLN A 206 -15.00 10.31 -8.70
CA GLN A 206 -14.87 11.76 -8.52
C GLN A 206 -16.17 12.42 -8.02
N GLU A 207 -17.32 11.98 -8.54
CA GLU A 207 -18.64 12.46 -8.13
C GLU A 207 -18.96 12.03 -6.69
N LYS A 208 -18.68 10.76 -6.37
CA LYS A 208 -18.89 10.18 -5.03
C LYS A 208 -17.79 10.52 -4.02
N TRP A 209 -16.87 11.45 -4.35
CA TRP A 209 -15.70 11.76 -3.51
C TRP A 209 -16.06 11.98 -2.03
N ASN A 210 -17.06 12.81 -1.76
CA ASN A 210 -17.50 13.16 -0.41
C ASN A 210 -18.12 11.96 0.33
N MET A 211 -18.85 11.11 -0.39
CA MET A 211 -19.45 9.90 0.18
C MET A 211 -18.37 8.91 0.61
N TYR A 212 -17.39 8.67 -0.26
CA TYR A 212 -16.19 7.92 0.11
C TYR A 212 -15.50 8.53 1.33
N THR A 213 -15.30 9.87 1.37
CA THR A 213 -14.62 10.54 2.50
C THR A 213 -15.34 10.25 3.82
N LYS A 214 -16.68 10.29 3.81
CA LYS A 214 -17.50 9.95 4.98
C LYS A 214 -17.21 8.53 5.47
N TYR A 215 -17.25 7.54 4.59
CA TYR A 215 -17.00 6.14 4.96
C TYR A 215 -15.54 5.87 5.36
N ILE A 216 -14.56 6.54 4.73
CA ILE A 216 -13.14 6.43 5.12
C ILE A 216 -12.90 7.01 6.51
N ASN A 217 -13.52 8.15 6.83
CA ASN A 217 -13.42 8.72 8.18
C ASN A 217 -14.02 7.77 9.22
N HIS A 218 -15.15 7.13 8.91
CA HIS A 218 -15.79 6.15 9.79
C HIS A 218 -14.96 4.87 9.93
N LEU A 219 -14.37 4.38 8.83
CA LEU A 219 -13.40 3.28 8.85
C LEU A 219 -12.29 3.54 9.86
N PHE A 220 -11.66 4.72 9.79
CA PHE A 220 -10.58 5.09 10.71
C PHE A 220 -11.05 5.18 12.15
N LEU A 221 -12.19 5.82 12.40
CA LEU A 221 -12.76 5.98 13.73
C LEU A 221 -13.12 4.64 14.39
N GLU A 222 -13.71 3.72 13.63
CA GLU A 222 -14.25 2.48 14.19
C GLU A 222 -13.22 1.35 14.22
N THR A 223 -12.21 1.38 13.33
CA THR A 223 -11.36 0.20 13.07
C THR A 223 -9.86 0.48 13.21
N SER A 224 -9.49 1.51 13.96
CA SER A 224 -8.09 1.83 14.30
C SER A 224 -7.78 1.70 15.80
N PRO A 225 -8.07 0.55 16.45
CA PRO A 225 -7.72 0.34 17.85
C PRO A 225 -6.19 0.37 18.03
N LYS A 226 -5.72 0.70 19.24
CA LYS A 226 -4.27 0.70 19.56
C LYS A 226 -3.58 -0.62 19.24
N LEU A 227 -4.30 -1.74 19.37
CA LEU A 227 -3.79 -3.06 19.08
C LEU A 227 -3.47 -3.23 17.58
N ASN A 228 -4.32 -2.72 16.69
CA ASN A 228 -4.20 -2.84 15.23
C ASN A 228 -4.51 -1.49 14.58
N PRO A 229 -3.59 -0.52 14.63
CA PRO A 229 -3.83 0.81 14.11
C PRO A 229 -3.80 0.83 12.58
N TRP A 230 -4.44 1.84 12.01
CA TRP A 230 -4.26 2.25 10.63
C TRP A 230 -3.08 3.21 10.48
N PHE A 231 -2.35 3.04 9.40
CA PHE A 231 -1.35 3.99 8.93
C PHE A 231 -1.82 4.64 7.63
N GLU A 232 -2.03 5.94 7.66
CA GLU A 232 -2.39 6.72 6.47
C GLU A 232 -1.11 7.24 5.79
N VAL A 233 -0.91 6.90 4.52
CA VAL A 233 0.25 7.30 3.72
C VAL A 233 -0.23 8.20 2.58
N LYS A 234 0.26 9.45 2.53
CA LYS A 234 -0.02 10.35 1.40
C LYS A 234 0.66 9.86 0.13
N THR A 235 -0.08 9.91 -0.98
CA THR A 235 0.33 9.25 -2.22
C THR A 235 0.44 10.15 -3.44
N ASP A 236 0.30 11.46 -3.29
CA ASP A 236 0.40 12.41 -4.40
C ASP A 236 1.76 12.30 -5.09
N ASP A 237 2.87 12.27 -4.34
CA ASP A 237 4.15 11.78 -4.87
C ASP A 237 4.24 10.25 -4.71
N LYS A 238 4.08 9.52 -5.83
CA LYS A 238 4.14 8.05 -5.87
C LYS A 238 5.47 7.49 -5.35
N LYS A 239 6.58 8.21 -5.54
CA LYS A 239 7.92 7.73 -5.16
C LYS A 239 8.07 7.79 -3.64
N GLU A 240 7.79 8.95 -3.08
CA GLU A 240 7.78 9.18 -1.63
C GLU A 240 6.85 8.20 -0.90
N ALA A 241 5.66 7.96 -1.44
CA ALA A 241 4.69 7.03 -0.87
C ALA A 241 5.19 5.57 -0.82
N ARG A 242 5.96 5.13 -1.82
CA ARG A 242 6.57 3.79 -1.84
C ARG A 242 7.62 3.67 -0.75
N LEU A 243 8.53 4.63 -0.68
CA LEU A 243 9.59 4.67 0.34
C LEU A 243 8.97 4.68 1.75
N ALA A 244 7.95 5.52 1.97
CA ALA A 244 7.21 5.60 3.22
C ALA A 244 6.55 4.27 3.60
N ALA A 245 5.86 3.61 2.67
CA ALA A 245 5.23 2.31 2.92
C ALA A 245 6.26 1.21 3.25
N MET A 246 7.41 1.18 2.55
CA MET A 246 8.49 0.23 2.83
C MET A 246 9.09 0.45 4.21
N LYS A 247 9.43 1.70 4.57
CA LYS A 247 9.92 2.06 5.91
C LYS A 247 8.92 1.66 6.98
N LEU A 248 7.63 1.93 6.76
CA LEU A 248 6.58 1.57 7.69
C LEU A 248 6.51 0.07 7.95
N ILE A 249 6.57 -0.75 6.90
CA ILE A 249 6.58 -2.21 7.04
C ILE A 249 7.81 -2.66 7.85
N LEU A 250 9.00 -2.14 7.50
CA LEU A 250 10.24 -2.50 8.18
C LEU A 250 10.22 -2.11 9.67
N SER A 251 9.62 -0.97 10.02
CA SER A 251 9.54 -0.47 11.40
C SER A 251 8.45 -1.13 12.26
N ASN A 252 7.52 -1.88 11.67
CA ASN A 252 6.33 -2.39 12.37
C ASN A 252 6.28 -3.93 12.48
N ILE A 253 7.37 -4.63 12.16
CA ILE A 253 7.49 -6.07 12.43
C ILE A 253 8.26 -6.30 13.73
N ASN A 254 7.64 -7.01 14.66
CA ASN A 254 8.17 -7.15 16.01
C ASN A 254 9.49 -7.96 16.03
N GLY A 255 10.52 -7.38 16.65
CA GLY A 255 11.85 -7.97 16.81
C GLY A 255 12.75 -7.93 15.57
N PHE A 256 12.28 -7.35 14.46
CA PHE A 256 13.17 -7.05 13.34
C PHE A 256 13.89 -5.72 13.60
N ASP A 257 15.22 -5.74 13.56
CA ASP A 257 16.04 -4.53 13.69
C ASP A 257 16.69 -4.20 12.33
N SER A 258 16.35 -3.03 11.80
CA SER A 258 16.93 -2.52 10.56
C SER A 258 18.29 -1.88 10.85
N ASN A 259 19.27 -2.07 9.96
CA ASN A 259 20.65 -1.63 10.24
C ASN A 259 20.85 -0.10 10.27
N ASN A 260 19.85 0.69 9.89
CA ASN A 260 19.91 2.16 9.94
C ASN A 260 18.60 2.74 10.49
N SER A 261 18.63 4.01 10.90
CA SER A 261 17.41 4.71 11.30
C SER A 261 16.43 4.80 10.12
N LEU A 262 15.35 4.04 10.19
CA LEU A 262 14.19 4.15 9.30
C LEU A 262 13.36 5.36 9.72
N ALA A 263 13.96 6.55 9.68
CA ALA A 263 13.26 7.78 10.07
C ALA A 263 11.98 7.92 9.23
N GLU A 264 10.84 7.77 9.89
CA GLU A 264 9.54 7.96 9.28
C GLU A 264 9.37 9.44 8.92
N ASN A 265 9.01 9.70 7.66
CA ASN A 265 8.63 11.06 7.28
C ASN A 265 7.21 11.33 7.79
N GLN A 266 7.11 11.97 8.96
CA GLN A 266 5.84 12.31 9.62
C GLN A 266 4.95 13.25 8.78
N SER A 267 5.49 13.91 7.75
CA SER A 267 4.67 14.71 6.83
C SER A 267 3.87 13.85 5.83
N ILE A 268 4.31 12.60 5.61
CA ILE A 268 3.74 11.63 4.66
C ILE A 268 2.95 10.55 5.39
N ILE A 269 3.47 10.05 6.51
CA ILE A 269 2.85 9.00 7.32
C ILE A 269 2.09 9.65 8.48
N LYS A 270 0.80 9.32 8.58
CA LYS A 270 -0.05 9.69 9.71
C LYS A 270 -0.52 8.42 10.42
N HIS A 271 -0.16 8.33 11.70
CA HIS A 271 -0.66 7.29 12.60
C HIS A 271 -2.10 7.63 12.99
N VAL A 272 -3.05 6.80 12.56
CA VAL A 272 -4.46 7.00 12.88
C VAL A 272 -4.70 6.49 14.29
N LYS A 273 -4.64 7.38 15.27
CA LYS A 273 -4.94 7.03 16.66
C LYS A 273 -6.43 7.20 16.92
N ASN A 274 -7.09 6.14 17.39
CA ASN A 274 -8.39 6.32 18.05
C ASN A 274 -8.19 7.02 19.39
N GLY A 275 -8.96 8.09 19.59
CA GLY A 275 -8.94 8.93 20.79
C GLY A 275 -9.59 8.30 22.03
N ASN A 276 -10.01 7.04 22.00
CA ASN A 276 -10.73 6.40 23.10
C ASN A 276 -9.99 5.13 23.56
N ILE A 277 -9.39 5.21 24.75
CA ILE A 277 -9.44 4.13 25.76
C ILE A 277 -10.64 4.46 26.63
#